data_AF-A0A660YSY0-F1
#
_entry.id   AF-A0A660YSY0-F1
#
_cell.length_a   1.000
_cell.length_b   1.000
_cell.length_c   1.000
_cell.angle_alpha   90.00
_cell.angle_beta   90.00
_cell.angle_gamma   90.00
#
_symmetry.space_group_name_H-M   'P 1'
#
loop_
_entity.id
_entity.type
_entity.pdbx_description
1 polymer ?
#
loop_
_entity_poly.entity_id
_entity_poly.type
_entity_poly.pdbx_seq_one_letter_code
_entity_poly.pdbx_strand_id
1 'polypeptide(L)'
;MKRFILLFAFLIAGAAYSNEIPSKVSSVTVYSDRALVTRISDLALNVGTKSYTFTKLPASLIESSVRIKGAGTALVRIGDVDVRNVHLSTVQDPRVVELKNKIQKLVDEDQG
;
A
#
# COMPACT_ATOMS: atom_id res chain seq x y z
N MET A 1 -5.43 -51.96 6.05
CA MET A 1 -4.19 -51.66 5.30
C MET A 1 -4.37 -50.27 4.66
N LYS A 2 -4.44 -49.13 5.34
CA LYS A 2 -3.55 -48.47 6.32
C LYS A 2 -2.16 -48.03 5.79
N ARG A 3 -1.94 -47.81 4.49
CA ARG A 3 -0.64 -47.28 3.98
C ARG A 3 -0.73 -46.48 2.67
N PHE A 4 -1.65 -45.52 2.53
CA PHE A 4 -1.63 -44.61 1.38
C PHE A 4 -2.18 -43.20 1.65
N ILE A 5 -2.29 -42.80 2.92
CA ILE A 5 -2.68 -41.46 3.34
C ILE A 5 -1.47 -40.91 4.08
N LEU A 6 -0.48 -40.31 3.41
CA LEU A 6 0.63 -39.60 4.06
C LEU A 6 1.51 -38.76 3.08
N LEU A 7 0.96 -38.26 1.97
CA LEU A 7 1.72 -37.40 1.02
C LEU A 7 0.90 -36.19 0.51
N PHE A 8 -0.06 -35.70 1.29
CA PHE A 8 -0.84 -34.48 0.97
C PHE A 8 -0.84 -33.46 2.12
N ALA A 9 0.21 -33.47 2.93
CA ALA A 9 0.37 -32.52 4.03
C ALA A 9 1.73 -31.86 3.87
N PHE A 10 1.75 -30.70 3.19
CA PHE A 10 2.44 -29.46 3.58
C PHE A 10 2.63 -28.52 2.37
N LEU A 11 1.57 -28.30 1.58
CA LEU A 11 1.50 -27.07 0.78
C LEU A 11 1.02 -25.95 1.72
N ILE A 12 1.85 -25.56 2.69
CA ILE A 12 1.59 -24.33 3.44
C ILE A 12 1.80 -23.20 2.44
N ALA A 13 0.67 -22.71 1.95
CA ALA A 13 0.53 -21.45 1.29
C ALA A 13 1.33 -20.41 2.06
N GLY A 14 2.35 -19.85 1.41
CA GLY A 14 2.97 -18.62 1.86
C GLY A 14 1.91 -17.54 1.82
N ALA A 15 1.20 -17.36 2.92
CA ALA A 15 0.46 -16.13 3.16
C ALA A 15 1.50 -15.02 3.11
N ALA A 16 1.52 -14.29 1.99
CA ALA A 16 2.32 -13.10 1.85
C ALA A 16 1.76 -12.09 2.88
N TYR A 17 2.30 -12.11 4.09
CA TYR A 17 2.03 -11.09 5.08
C TYR A 17 2.50 -9.76 4.47
N SER A 18 1.54 -8.96 4.03
CA SER A 18 1.79 -7.58 3.61
C SER A 18 2.25 -6.82 4.84
N ASN A 19 3.55 -6.62 4.97
CA ASN A 19 4.11 -5.76 6.01
C ASN A 19 3.88 -4.32 5.57
N GLU A 20 2.68 -3.82 5.85
CA GLU A 20 2.36 -2.42 5.60
C GLU A 20 3.26 -1.53 6.44
N ILE A 21 3.89 -0.56 5.79
CA ILE A 21 4.82 0.35 6.45
C ILE A 21 4.28 1.78 6.41
N PRO A 22 4.22 2.46 7.56
CA PRO A 22 3.84 3.86 7.60
C PRO A 22 4.95 4.68 6.91
N SER A 23 4.55 5.61 6.04
CA SER A 23 5.46 6.53 5.38
C SER A 23 4.90 7.94 5.41
N LYS A 24 5.79 8.90 5.66
CA LYS A 24 5.46 10.33 5.71
C LYS A 24 5.99 11.02 4.46
N VAL A 25 5.24 12.01 3.96
CA VAL A 25 5.71 12.91 2.90
C VAL A 25 6.78 13.82 3.51
N SER A 26 8.00 13.75 2.99
CA SER A 26 9.12 14.59 3.44
C SER A 26 9.24 15.87 2.62
N SER A 27 8.96 15.81 1.32
CA SER A 27 9.00 16.97 0.44
C SER A 27 8.12 16.77 -0.78
N VAL A 28 7.66 17.88 -1.34
CA VAL A 28 6.91 17.93 -2.59
C VAL A 28 7.51 19.03 -3.45
N THR A 29 7.90 18.70 -4.68
CA THR A 29 8.30 19.67 -5.71
C THR A 29 7.22 19.73 -6.76
N VAL A 30 6.60 20.90 -6.94
CA VAL A 30 5.48 21.10 -7.86
C VAL A 30 5.99 21.66 -9.19
N TYR A 31 5.62 20.98 -10.28
CA TYR A 31 5.78 21.44 -11.65
C TYR A 31 4.40 21.84 -12.20
N SER A 32 4.37 22.44 -13.40
CA SER A 32 3.11 22.90 -14.01
C SER A 32 2.10 21.78 -14.26
N ASP A 33 2.56 20.57 -14.54
CA ASP A 33 1.73 19.43 -14.95
C ASP A 33 1.75 18.26 -13.94
N ARG A 34 2.64 18.28 -12.95
CA ARG A 34 2.83 17.17 -11.99
C ARG A 34 3.50 17.63 -10.71
N ALA A 35 3.47 16.77 -9.68
CA ALA A 35 4.24 16.96 -8.47
C ALA A 35 5.14 15.75 -8.21
N LEU A 36 6.42 16.00 -7.93
CA LEU A 36 7.33 14.98 -7.41
C LEU A 36 7.17 14.92 -5.89
N VAL A 37 6.72 13.77 -5.39
CA VAL A 37 6.49 13.53 -3.96
C VAL A 37 7.58 12.60 -3.42
N THR A 38 8.33 13.05 -2.41
CA THR A 38 9.29 12.22 -1.71
C THR A 38 8.70 11.76 -0.39
N ARG A 39 8.64 10.43 -0.18
CA ARG A 39 8.20 9.81 1.09
C ARG A 39 9.36 9.08 1.74
N ILE A 40 9.38 9.07 3.07
CA ILE A 40 10.42 8.41 3.87
C ILE A 40 9.75 7.52 4.93
N SER A 41 10.38 6.37 5.18
CA SER A 41 10.05 5.43 6.26
C SER A 41 11.33 4.91 6.88
N ASP A 42 11.36 4.87 8.20
CA ASP A 42 12.44 4.25 8.98
C ASP A 42 12.02 2.83 9.36
N LEU A 43 12.84 1.84 9.03
CA LEU A 43 12.53 0.42 9.22
C LEU A 43 13.69 -0.30 9.89
N ALA A 44 13.35 -1.15 10.88
CA ALA A 44 14.27 -2.15 11.40
C ALA A 44 14.14 -3.41 10.54
N LEU A 45 15.16 -3.69 9.74
CA LEU A 45 15.19 -4.85 8.84
C LEU A 45 15.94 -6.01 9.52
N ASN A 46 15.30 -7.17 9.59
CA ASN A 46 15.94 -8.41 10.00
C ASN A 46 16.58 -9.10 8.78
N VAL A 47 17.57 -9.95 9.02
CA VAL A 47 18.25 -10.72 7.95
C VAL A 47 17.25 -11.56 7.16
N GLY A 48 17.43 -11.58 5.83
CA GLY A 48 16.65 -12.38 4.89
C GLY A 48 15.86 -11.55 3.89
N THR A 49 15.20 -12.23 2.94
CA THR A 49 14.34 -11.59 1.93
C THR A 49 12.98 -11.27 2.54
N LYS A 50 12.59 -9.99 2.49
CA LYS A 50 11.28 -9.52 2.97
C LYS A 50 10.64 -8.58 1.97
N SER A 51 9.32 -8.61 1.93
CA SER A 51 8.51 -7.66 1.17
C SER A 51 7.77 -6.72 2.11
N TYR A 52 7.70 -5.46 1.73
CA TYR A 52 7.07 -4.37 2.48
C TYR A 52 6.17 -3.58 1.54
N THR A 53 5.04 -3.12 2.07
CA THR A 53 3.99 -2.47 1.27
C THR A 53 3.79 -1.03 1.72
N PHE A 54 4.02 -0.08 0.82
CA PHE A 54 3.63 1.32 1.03
C PHE A 54 2.16 1.50 0.63
N THR A 55 1.30 1.82 1.60
CA THR A 55 -0.13 2.06 1.33
C THR A 55 -0.46 3.55 1.27
N LYS A 56 -1.70 3.86 0.84
CA LYS A 56 -2.23 5.22 0.74
C LYS A 56 -1.34 6.12 -0.12
N LEU A 57 -0.89 5.60 -1.25
CA LEU A 57 -0.19 6.39 -2.27
C LEU A 57 -1.21 7.25 -3.03
N PRO A 58 -0.81 8.41 -3.58
CA PRO A 58 -1.69 9.24 -4.39
C PRO A 58 -2.30 8.45 -5.56
N ALA A 59 -3.59 8.63 -5.82
CA ALA A 59 -4.28 7.96 -6.94
C ALA A 59 -3.77 8.38 -8.32
N SER A 60 -3.14 9.56 -8.42
CA SER A 60 -2.50 10.08 -9.62
C SER A 60 -1.04 9.61 -9.81
N LEU A 61 -0.60 8.61 -9.04
CA LEU A 61 0.76 8.08 -9.14
C LEU A 61 1.02 7.45 -10.50
N ILE A 62 2.12 7.89 -11.14
CA ILE A 62 2.59 7.35 -12.41
C ILE A 62 3.58 6.23 -12.09
N GLU A 63 3.22 4.98 -12.36
CA GLU A 63 4.01 3.78 -12.02
C GLU A 63 5.46 3.84 -12.50
N SER A 64 5.68 4.21 -13.77
CA SER A 64 7.03 4.31 -14.37
C SER A 64 7.92 5.39 -13.74
N SER A 65 7.34 6.32 -12.99
CA SER A 65 8.05 7.38 -12.29
C SER A 65 8.55 6.97 -10.90
N VAL A 66 8.11 5.81 -10.39
CA VAL A 66 8.49 5.34 -9.07
C VAL A 66 9.99 5.03 -9.04
N ARG A 67 10.66 5.55 -8.02
CA ARG A 67 12.07 5.30 -7.73
C ARG A 67 12.20 5.08 -6.23
N ILE A 68 12.93 4.03 -5.86
CA ILE A 68 13.17 3.68 -4.46
C ILE A 68 14.68 3.69 -4.21
N LYS A 69 15.06 4.23 -3.07
CA LYS A 69 16.42 4.18 -2.52
C LYS A 69 16.31 3.82 -1.05
N GLY A 70 17.27 3.07 -0.55
CA GLY A 70 17.39 2.74 0.87
C GLY A 70 18.81 3.00 1.33
N ALA A 71 18.95 3.55 2.53
CA ALA A 71 20.22 3.72 3.22
C ALA A 71 20.08 3.19 4.64
N GLY A 72 21.14 2.59 5.18
CA GLY A 72 21.11 1.99 6.51
C GLY A 72 22.49 1.51 6.94
N THR A 73 22.56 0.94 8.15
CA THR A 73 23.80 0.42 8.74
C THR A 73 24.19 -0.95 8.19
N ALA A 74 23.25 -1.69 7.62
CA ALA A 74 23.48 -2.98 6.98
C ALA A 74 23.43 -2.86 5.45
N LEU A 75 24.10 -3.79 4.76
CA LEU A 75 24.00 -3.89 3.30
C LEU A 75 22.59 -4.37 2.93
N VAL A 76 21.82 -3.51 2.26
CA VAL A 76 20.47 -3.80 1.79
C VAL A 76 20.47 -3.77 0.27
N ARG A 77 19.84 -4.78 -0.35
CA ARG A 77 19.57 -4.81 -1.79
C ARG A 77 18.08 -4.77 -2.03
N ILE A 78 17.65 -3.86 -2.89
CA ILE A 78 16.27 -3.83 -3.40
C ILE A 78 16.18 -4.93 -4.47
N GLY A 79 15.36 -5.93 -4.21
CA GLY A 79 15.16 -7.05 -5.14
C GLY A 79 14.22 -6.68 -6.27
N ASP A 80 13.00 -6.29 -5.91
CA ASP A 80 11.93 -5.97 -6.85
C ASP A 80 11.06 -4.83 -6.32
N VAL A 81 10.38 -4.13 -7.22
CA VAL A 81 9.44 -3.05 -6.91
C VAL A 81 8.22 -3.22 -7.81
N ASP A 82 7.09 -3.56 -7.18
CA ASP A 82 5.81 -3.74 -7.84
C ASP A 82 4.82 -2.65 -7.39
N VAL A 83 4.08 -2.08 -8.33
CA VAL A 83 3.08 -1.05 -8.08
C VAL A 83 1.71 -1.59 -8.47
N ARG A 84 0.79 -1.60 -7.51
CA ARG A 84 -0.56 -2.12 -7.74
C ARG A 84 -1.61 -1.04 -7.50
N ASN A 85 -2.47 -0.85 -8.49
CA ASN A 85 -3.69 -0.08 -8.32
C ASN A 85 -4.73 -0.95 -7.62
N VAL A 86 -4.93 -0.68 -6.32
CA VAL A 86 -5.96 -1.34 -5.53
C VAL A 86 -7.20 -0.47 -5.54
N HIS A 87 -8.27 -0.95 -6.17
CA HIS A 87 -9.58 -0.33 -6.09
C HIS A 87 -10.18 -0.64 -4.72
N LEU A 88 -10.14 0.35 -3.82
CA LEU A 88 -10.80 0.23 -2.53
C LEU A 88 -12.31 0.29 -2.76
N SER A 89 -13.03 -0.73 -2.29
CA SER A 89 -14.50 -0.79 -2.34
C SER A 89 -15.16 0.28 -1.47
N THR A 90 -14.41 0.91 -0.57
CA THR A 90 -14.87 1.97 0.32
C THR A 90 -13.98 3.20 0.18
N VAL A 91 -14.63 4.36 0.00
CA VAL A 91 -13.98 5.68 0.00
C VAL A 91 -13.33 5.90 1.37
N GLN A 92 -11.99 5.95 1.41
CA GLN A 92 -11.24 6.16 2.66
C GLN A 92 -10.90 7.62 2.95
N ASP A 93 -11.25 8.56 2.07
CA ASP A 93 -11.09 9.99 2.35
C ASP A 93 -12.21 10.44 3.32
N PRO A 94 -11.86 10.87 4.55
CA PRO A 94 -12.85 11.31 5.54
C PRO A 94 -13.74 12.45 5.02
N ARG A 95 -13.21 13.34 4.18
CA ARG A 95 -13.98 14.45 3.61
C ARG A 95 -15.04 13.95 2.64
N VAL A 96 -14.71 12.95 1.85
CA VAL A 96 -15.66 12.40 0.87
C VAL A 96 -16.75 11.60 1.58
N VAL A 97 -16.42 10.89 2.68
CA VAL A 97 -17.43 10.26 3.54
C VAL A 97 -18.36 11.31 4.15
N GLU A 98 -17.81 12.41 4.69
CA GLU A 98 -18.59 13.51 5.24
C GLU A 98 -19.52 14.14 4.20
N LEU A 99 -19.00 14.44 3.01
CA LEU A 99 -19.78 15.01 1.90
C LEU A 99 -20.88 14.06 1.45
N LYS A 100 -20.61 12.75 1.35
CA LYS A 100 -21.61 11.74 1.01
C LYS A 100 -22.74 11.68 2.04
N ASN A 101 -22.39 11.74 3.33
CA ASN A 101 -23.39 11.77 4.41
C ASN A 101 -24.24 13.05 4.35
N LYS A 102 -23.65 14.20 4.02
CA LYS A 102 -24.41 15.45 3.84
C LYS A 102 -25.37 15.36 2.65
N ILE A 103 -24.93 14.81 1.53
CA ILE A 103 -25.79 14.59 0.36
C ILE A 103 -26.96 13.68 0.73
N GLN A 104 -26.70 12.56 1.42
CA GLN A 104 -27.76 11.63 1.82
C GLN A 104 -28.79 12.31 2.73
N LYS A 105 -28.33 13.08 3.72
CA LYS A 105 -29.21 13.81 4.63
C LYS A 105 -30.12 14.80 3.90
N LEU A 106 -29.59 15.55 2.93
CA LEU A 106 -30.37 16.48 2.13
C LEU A 106 -31.38 15.77 1.23
N VAL A 107 -31.03 14.60 0.67
CA VAL A 107 -31.96 13.79 -0.12
C VAL A 107 -33.11 13.27 0.75
N ASP A 108 -32.80 12.79 1.95
CA ASP A 108 -33.80 12.29 2.89
C ASP A 108 -34.73 13.42 3.39
N GLU A 109 -34.21 14.65 3.55
CA GLU A 109 -34.99 15.85 3.89
C GLU A 109 -35.91 16.34 2.74
N ASP A 110 -35.49 16.17 1.48
CA ASP A 110 -36.28 16.61 0.30
C ASP A 110 -37.34 15.56 -0.12
N GLN A 111 -37.21 14.33 0.36
CA GLN A 111 -38.12 13.20 0.07
C GLN A 111 -39.17 12.95 1.17
N GLY A 112 -39.12 13.67 2.29
CA GLY A 112 -40.05 13.56 3.44
C GLY A 112 -40.95 14.78 3.58
#